data_AF-L8I9M2-F1
#
_entry.id   AF-L8I9M2-F1
#
_cell.length_a   1.000
_cell.length_b   1.000
_cell.length_c   1.000
_cell.angle_alpha   90.00
_cell.angle_beta   90.00
_cell.angle_gamma   90.00
#
_symmetry.space_group_name_H-M   'P 1'
#
loop_
_entity.id
_entity.type
_entity.pdbx_description
1 polymer ?
#
loop_
_entity_poly.entity_id
_entity_poly.type
_entity_poly.pdbx_seq_one_letter_code
_entity_poly.pdbx_strand_id
1 'polypeptide(L)'
;YLSEFLYAWLMSTLSRADGSQMAEERIMEEQQKGRSSKKTKKKKKEITMSQAYQNMCAGMFKTMVAFDMDGKVRKPKFELDSEQVRYEHRFAPFNSVMTPPPVHYLQFKEMSDLNKYSPPPQSPELYVAASKHFQQAKMILENIPNPDHEVNRILKVAKPNFVVMKLLAGGHKKESKVPPEFDFSAHKYFPVVKLV
;
A
#
# COMPACT_ATOMS: atom_id res chain seq x y z
N TYR A 1 -7.53 -1.68 4.27
CA TYR A 1 -8.29 -0.54 3.72
C TYR A 1 -7.55 0.13 2.56
N LEU A 2 -6.44 0.84 2.77
CA LEU A 2 -5.79 1.60 1.69
C LEU A 2 -5.35 0.72 0.49
N SER A 3 -4.61 -0.36 0.72
CA SER A 3 -4.09 -1.23 -0.36
C SER A 3 -5.20 -2.01 -1.08
N GLU A 4 -6.01 -2.72 -0.30
CA GLU A 4 -6.99 -3.70 -0.79
C GLU A 4 -8.25 -3.04 -1.35
N PHE A 5 -8.63 -1.87 -0.84
CA PHE A 5 -9.90 -1.23 -1.19
C PHE A 5 -9.68 0.10 -1.92
N LEU A 6 -9.14 1.12 -1.23
CA LEU A 6 -9.14 2.47 -1.79
C LEU A 6 -8.26 2.62 -3.03
N TYR A 7 -7.02 2.13 -2.97
CA TYR A 7 -6.13 2.16 -4.14
C TYR A 7 -6.59 1.17 -5.23
N ALA A 8 -7.14 0.01 -4.87
CA ALA A 8 -7.70 -0.91 -5.85
C ALA A 8 -8.85 -0.25 -6.64
N TRP A 9 -9.74 0.46 -5.94
CA TRP A 9 -10.82 1.23 -6.55
C TRP A 9 -10.28 2.37 -7.41
N LEU A 10 -9.34 3.17 -6.87
CA LEU A 10 -8.71 4.27 -7.61
C LEU A 10 -8.03 3.78 -8.89
N MET A 11 -7.26 2.69 -8.82
CA MET A 11 -6.57 2.11 -9.96
C MET A 11 -7.55 1.57 -11.01
N SER A 12 -8.65 0.93 -10.58
CA SER A 12 -9.70 0.49 -11.49
C SER A 12 -10.33 1.67 -12.24
N THR A 13 -10.66 2.74 -11.52
CA THR A 13 -11.24 3.96 -12.08
C THR A 13 -10.28 4.66 -13.04
N LEU A 14 -9.01 4.83 -12.64
CA LEU A 14 -7.98 5.44 -13.48
C LEU A 14 -7.73 4.63 -14.75
N SER A 15 -7.68 3.30 -14.65
CA SER A 15 -7.46 2.44 -15.82
C SER A 15 -8.63 2.47 -16.80
N ARG A 16 -9.88 2.55 -16.31
CA ARG A 16 -11.06 2.73 -17.17
C ARG A 16 -11.04 4.08 -17.87
N ALA A 17 -10.71 5.14 -17.14
CA ALA A 17 -10.60 6.49 -17.70
C ALA A 17 -9.50 6.59 -18.77
N ASP A 18 -8.34 5.97 -18.54
CA ASP A 18 -7.24 5.93 -19.52
C ASP A 18 -7.66 5.16 -20.78
N GLY A 19 -8.37 4.04 -20.62
CA GLY A 19 -8.93 3.27 -21.75
C GLY A 19 -9.96 4.04 -22.57
N SER A 20 -10.89 4.75 -21.91
CA SER A 20 -11.88 5.60 -22.60
C SER A 20 -11.20 6.74 -23.36
N GLN A 21 -10.19 7.38 -22.77
CA GLN A 21 -9.46 8.45 -23.44
C GLN A 21 -8.68 7.92 -24.66
N MET A 22 -8.03 6.76 -24.56
CA MET A 22 -7.34 6.16 -25.71
C MET A 22 -8.31 5.82 -26.85
N ALA A 23 -9.54 5.38 -26.53
CA ALA A 23 -10.56 5.13 -27.53
C ALA A 23 -11.01 6.43 -28.22
N GLU A 24 -11.21 7.51 -27.44
CA GLU A 24 -11.55 8.83 -27.95
C GLU A 24 -10.41 9.41 -28.83
N GLU A 25 -9.16 9.29 -28.38
CA GLU A 25 -7.98 9.70 -29.16
C GLU A 25 -7.91 8.97 -30.50
N ARG A 26 -8.18 7.66 -30.55
CA ARG A 26 -8.22 6.89 -31.82
C ARG A 26 -9.31 7.39 -32.76
N ILE A 27 -10.53 7.61 -32.25
CA ILE A 27 -11.64 8.14 -33.04
C ILE A 27 -11.30 9.55 -33.58
N MET A 28 -10.68 10.39 -32.75
CA MET A 28 -10.24 11.73 -33.16
C MET A 28 -9.07 11.70 -34.16
N GLU A 29 -8.13 10.76 -34.04
CA GLU A 29 -7.04 10.56 -35.01
C GLU A 29 -7.55 10.08 -36.37
N GLU A 30 -8.58 9.23 -36.37
CA GLU A 30 -9.30 8.81 -37.58
C GLU A 30 -10.08 9.98 -38.23
N GLN A 31 -10.57 10.93 -37.42
CA GLN A 31 -11.36 12.09 -37.89
C GLN A 31 -10.53 13.36 -38.17
N GLN A 32 -9.33 13.52 -37.60
CA GLN A 32 -8.46 14.69 -37.78
C GLN A 32 -6.97 14.33 -37.83
N LYS A 33 -6.28 14.82 -38.87
CA LYS A 33 -4.81 14.81 -38.98
C LYS A 33 -4.17 15.72 -37.92
N GLY A 34 -3.89 15.14 -36.76
CA GLY A 34 -2.75 15.50 -35.90
C GLY A 34 -2.89 16.76 -35.05
N ARG A 35 -3.26 16.59 -33.77
CA ARG A 35 -2.71 17.39 -32.65
C ARG A 35 -3.16 16.85 -31.28
N SER A 36 -2.23 16.29 -30.50
CA SER A 36 -1.78 16.83 -29.18
C SER A 36 -1.27 15.75 -28.20
N SER A 37 0.05 15.68 -28.00
CA SER A 37 0.70 14.67 -27.12
C SER A 37 1.01 15.16 -25.69
N LYS A 38 0.64 16.40 -25.35
CA LYS A 38 1.16 17.08 -24.14
C LYS A 38 0.33 16.82 -22.86
N LYS A 39 -0.98 16.56 -22.96
CA LYS A 39 -1.85 16.28 -21.79
C LYS A 39 -1.64 14.88 -21.21
N THR A 40 -1.21 13.91 -22.02
CA THR A 40 -1.08 12.50 -21.65
C THR A 40 0.05 12.22 -20.65
N LYS A 41 1.13 13.02 -20.66
CA LYS A 41 2.31 12.80 -19.77
C LYS A 41 2.01 13.02 -18.27
N LYS A 42 1.17 13.99 -17.91
CA LYS A 42 0.87 14.33 -16.50
C LYS A 42 0.03 13.24 -15.82
N LYS A 43 -0.92 12.64 -16.54
CA LYS A 43 -1.80 11.55 -16.05
C LYS A 43 -1.05 10.26 -15.76
N LYS A 44 -0.08 9.90 -16.62
CA LYS A 44 0.79 8.72 -16.40
C LYS A 44 1.53 8.79 -15.06
N LYS A 45 2.02 9.97 -14.66
CA LYS A 45 2.73 10.15 -13.37
C LYS A 45 1.82 9.83 -12.18
N GLU A 46 0.56 10.24 -12.20
CA GLU A 46 -0.39 10.01 -11.11
C GLU A 46 -0.75 8.53 -10.95
N ILE A 47 -0.99 7.83 -12.07
CA ILE A 47 -1.22 6.38 -12.09
C ILE A 47 0.01 5.66 -11.50
N THR A 48 1.21 5.99 -11.97
CA THR A 48 2.46 5.40 -11.48
C THR A 48 2.67 5.65 -9.98
N MET A 49 2.38 6.87 -9.50
CA MET A 49 2.49 7.19 -8.07
C MET A 49 1.46 6.43 -7.23
N SER A 50 0.20 6.35 -7.67
CA SER A 50 -0.84 5.57 -6.99
C SER A 50 -0.48 4.09 -6.91
N GLN A 51 0.10 3.50 -7.97
CA GLN A 51 0.60 2.13 -7.95
C GLN A 51 1.75 1.95 -6.94
N ALA A 52 2.67 2.91 -6.86
CA ALA A 52 3.74 2.87 -5.87
C ALA A 52 3.20 2.95 -4.44
N TYR A 53 2.25 3.86 -4.15
CA TYR A 53 1.62 3.96 -2.84
C TYR A 53 0.82 2.71 -2.47
N GLN A 54 0.08 2.13 -3.42
CA GLN A 54 -0.64 0.88 -3.18
C GLN A 54 0.30 -0.23 -2.71
N ASN A 55 1.45 -0.36 -3.37
CA ASN A 55 2.50 -1.30 -3.00
C ASN A 55 3.13 -0.97 -1.64
N MET A 56 3.41 0.29 -1.34
CA MET A 56 3.89 0.69 0.00
C MET A 56 2.88 0.32 1.10
N CYS A 57 1.59 0.60 0.89
CA CYS A 57 0.53 0.22 1.82
C CYS A 57 0.41 -1.30 1.97
N ALA A 58 0.47 -2.06 0.87
CA ALA A 58 0.39 -3.52 0.90
C ALA A 58 1.60 -4.15 1.61
N GLY A 59 2.79 -3.61 1.37
CA GLY A 59 4.03 -4.01 2.06
C GLY A 59 3.94 -3.75 3.56
N MET A 60 3.52 -2.56 3.97
CA MET A 60 3.35 -2.21 5.39
C MET A 60 2.25 -3.03 6.06
N PHE A 61 1.12 -3.28 5.40
CA PHE A 61 0.05 -4.11 5.94
C PHE A 61 0.56 -5.52 6.26
N LYS A 62 1.19 -6.18 5.28
CA LYS A 62 1.73 -7.54 5.46
C LYS A 62 2.85 -7.58 6.51
N THR A 63 3.68 -6.53 6.56
CA THR A 63 4.70 -6.36 7.60
C THR A 63 4.07 -6.35 9.01
N MET A 64 3.02 -5.54 9.19
CA MET A 64 2.35 -5.43 10.49
C MET A 64 1.64 -6.73 10.90
N VAL A 65 1.02 -7.42 9.95
CA VAL A 65 0.39 -8.73 10.22
C VAL A 65 1.44 -9.76 10.62
N ALA A 66 2.57 -9.84 9.90
CA ALA A 66 3.65 -10.76 10.24
C ALA A 66 4.27 -10.46 11.62
N PHE A 67 4.49 -9.17 11.95
CA PHE A 67 4.93 -8.78 13.29
C PHE A 67 3.92 -9.13 14.38
N ASP A 68 2.62 -9.00 14.09
CA ASP A 68 1.57 -9.36 15.05
C ASP A 68 1.61 -10.87 15.36
N MET A 69 1.75 -11.69 14.32
CA MET A 69 1.89 -13.15 14.43
C MET A 69 3.14 -13.56 15.24
N ASP A 70 4.25 -12.85 15.07
CA ASP A 70 5.48 -13.09 15.81
C ASP A 70 5.43 -12.56 17.27
N GLY A 71 4.36 -11.85 17.65
CA GLY A 71 4.21 -11.22 18.95
C GLY A 71 5.07 -9.95 19.13
N LYS A 72 5.45 -9.30 18.03
CA LYS A 72 6.30 -8.09 17.98
C LYS A 72 5.51 -6.79 17.92
N VAL A 73 4.17 -6.86 17.94
CA VAL A 73 3.29 -5.68 17.94
C VAL A 73 2.72 -5.47 19.35
N ARG A 74 2.88 -4.25 19.87
CA ARG A 74 2.24 -3.86 21.12
C ARG A 74 0.75 -3.64 20.87
N LYS A 75 -0.10 -4.49 21.44
CA LYS A 75 -1.55 -4.31 21.45
C LYS A 75 -1.97 -3.42 22.63
N PRO A 76 -2.90 -2.47 22.45
CA PRO A 76 -3.49 -1.78 23.59
C PRO A 76 -4.30 -2.77 24.44
N LYS A 77 -4.32 -2.57 25.76
CA LYS A 77 -5.24 -3.29 26.66
C LYS A 77 -6.59 -2.60 26.59
N PHE A 78 -7.67 -3.38 26.41
CA PHE A 78 -9.02 -2.84 26.28
C PHE A 78 -9.84 -3.27 27.49
N GLU A 79 -10.15 -2.32 28.36
CA GLU A 79 -11.05 -2.54 29.51
C GLU A 79 -12.45 -1.96 29.25
N LEU A 80 -12.56 -0.91 28.41
CA LEU A 80 -13.79 -0.14 28.22
C LEU A 80 -14.15 0.12 26.74
N ASP A 81 -13.53 -0.57 25.78
CA ASP A 81 -13.70 -0.30 24.34
C ASP A 81 -13.50 -1.56 23.47
N SER A 82 -13.94 -1.52 22.21
CA SER A 82 -13.77 -2.60 21.22
C SER A 82 -13.02 -2.13 19.96
N GLU A 83 -12.50 -3.07 19.19
CA GLU A 83 -11.88 -2.78 17.88
C GLU A 83 -12.87 -2.09 16.92
N GLN A 84 -14.15 -2.48 16.97
CA GLN A 84 -15.21 -1.94 16.12
C GLN A 84 -15.44 -0.44 16.36
N VAL A 85 -15.59 -0.02 17.62
CA VAL A 85 -15.84 1.38 17.97
C VAL A 85 -14.68 2.27 17.49
N ARG A 86 -13.43 1.82 17.65
CA ARG A 86 -12.26 2.55 17.12
C ARG A 86 -12.22 2.59 15.61
N TYR A 87 -12.63 1.53 14.94
CA TYR A 87 -12.75 1.50 13.48
C TYR A 87 -13.75 2.56 13.05
N GLU A 88 -14.97 2.52 13.59
CA GLU A 88 -16.05 3.45 13.25
C GLU A 88 -15.65 4.90 13.53
N HIS A 89 -15.04 5.18 14.69
CA HIS A 89 -14.54 6.52 15.02
C HIS A 89 -13.42 6.99 14.07
N ARG A 90 -12.49 6.11 13.69
CA ARG A 90 -11.39 6.44 12.77
C ARG A 90 -11.90 6.72 11.36
N PHE A 91 -12.96 6.05 10.94
CA PHE A 91 -13.56 6.21 9.61
C PHE A 91 -14.72 7.21 9.55
N ALA A 92 -15.20 7.71 10.69
CA ALA A 92 -16.29 8.69 10.79
C ALA A 92 -16.10 9.93 9.88
N PRO A 93 -14.89 10.50 9.69
CA PRO A 93 -14.70 11.62 8.76
C PRO A 93 -15.07 11.32 7.31
N PHE A 94 -15.10 10.04 6.91
CA PHE A 94 -15.43 9.62 5.55
C PHE A 94 -16.91 9.28 5.36
N ASN A 95 -17.75 9.35 6.41
CA ASN A 95 -19.17 8.99 6.33
C ASN A 95 -19.98 9.91 5.38
N SER A 96 -19.49 11.12 5.11
CA SER A 96 -20.08 12.06 4.15
C SER A 96 -19.71 11.75 2.69
N VAL A 97 -18.71 10.88 2.47
CA VAL A 97 -18.22 10.53 1.13
C VAL A 97 -18.96 9.28 0.65
N MET A 98 -19.75 9.43 -0.42
CA MET A 98 -20.55 8.32 -0.98
C MET A 98 -19.75 7.38 -1.88
N THR A 99 -18.62 7.83 -2.43
CA THR A 99 -17.88 7.07 -3.45
C THR A 99 -16.36 7.16 -3.21
N PRO A 100 -15.66 6.01 -3.09
CA PRO A 100 -16.21 4.65 -3.10
C PRO A 100 -17.12 4.37 -1.89
N PRO A 101 -18.01 3.35 -1.95
CA PRO A 101 -18.89 3.00 -0.85
C PRO A 101 -18.10 2.79 0.46
N PRO A 102 -18.61 3.24 1.62
CA PRO A 102 -17.96 2.99 2.90
C PRO A 102 -17.76 1.49 3.14
N VAL A 103 -16.59 1.12 3.67
CA VAL A 103 -16.33 -0.26 4.11
C VAL A 103 -16.78 -0.38 5.56
N HIS A 104 -17.74 -1.26 5.82
CA HIS A 104 -18.19 -1.53 7.18
C HIS A 104 -17.19 -2.42 7.93
N TYR A 105 -17.25 -2.40 9.26
CA TYR A 105 -16.28 -3.12 10.11
C TYR A 105 -16.20 -4.63 9.80
N LEU A 106 -17.34 -5.31 9.58
CA LEU A 106 -17.33 -6.74 9.22
C LEU A 106 -16.58 -6.99 7.91
N GLN A 107 -16.87 -6.22 6.87
CA GLN A 107 -16.18 -6.32 5.58
C GLN A 107 -14.68 -6.02 5.73
N PHE A 108 -14.31 -5.07 6.59
CA PHE A 108 -12.92 -4.79 6.90
C PHE A 108 -12.23 -6.01 7.52
N LYS A 109 -12.89 -6.71 8.46
CA LYS A 109 -12.36 -7.95 9.06
C LYS A 109 -12.19 -9.05 8.02
N GLU A 110 -13.20 -9.30 7.19
CA GLU A 110 -13.15 -10.30 6.10
C GLU A 110 -11.99 -10.05 5.12
N MET A 111 -11.76 -8.80 4.73
CA MET A 111 -10.65 -8.44 3.85
C MET A 111 -9.29 -8.79 4.47
N SER A 112 -9.16 -8.65 5.79
CA SER A 112 -7.93 -8.92 6.54
C SER A 112 -7.80 -10.34 7.10
N ASP A 113 -8.82 -11.19 6.95
CA ASP A 113 -8.81 -12.54 7.50
C ASP A 113 -7.84 -13.44 6.72
N LEU A 114 -6.90 -14.05 7.43
CA LEU A 114 -5.94 -14.99 6.87
C LEU A 114 -6.50 -16.41 6.77
N ASN A 115 -7.56 -16.74 7.51
CA ASN A 115 -8.16 -18.08 7.52
C ASN A 115 -8.89 -18.42 6.22
N LYS A 116 -9.09 -17.44 5.34
CA LYS A 116 -9.62 -17.67 3.98
C LYS A 116 -8.65 -18.44 3.06
N TYR A 117 -7.39 -18.59 3.45
CA TYR A 117 -6.39 -19.35 2.71
C TYR A 117 -6.21 -20.74 3.35
N SER A 118 -5.94 -21.76 2.54
CA SER A 118 -5.72 -23.14 3.00
C SER A 118 -4.41 -23.71 2.42
N PRO A 119 -3.37 -23.93 3.26
CA PRO A 119 -3.29 -23.55 4.68
C PRO A 119 -3.20 -22.02 4.87
N PRO A 120 -3.54 -21.48 6.06
CA PRO A 120 -3.32 -20.07 6.37
C PRO A 120 -1.83 -19.70 6.26
N PRO A 121 -1.49 -18.52 5.71
CA PRO A 121 -0.10 -18.13 5.52
C PRO A 121 0.62 -17.93 6.85
N GLN A 122 1.91 -18.25 6.88
CA GLN A 122 2.76 -18.06 8.06
C GLN A 122 3.53 -16.72 8.01
N SER A 123 4.08 -16.30 9.15
CA SER A 123 4.82 -15.02 9.23
C SER A 123 5.99 -14.91 8.23
N PRO A 124 6.80 -15.95 7.94
CA PRO A 124 7.86 -15.85 6.93
C PRO A 124 7.32 -15.58 5.53
N GLU A 125 6.19 -16.18 5.17
CA GLU A 125 5.55 -16.00 3.87
C GLU A 125 5.01 -14.58 3.71
N LEU A 126 4.46 -14.00 4.79
CA LEU A 126 4.02 -12.62 4.82
C LEU A 126 5.19 -11.64 4.73
N TYR A 127 6.34 -11.91 5.35
CA TYR A 127 7.56 -11.11 5.16
C TYR A 127 8.06 -11.18 3.71
N VAL A 128 8.04 -12.36 3.08
CA VAL A 128 8.38 -12.49 1.65
C VAL A 128 7.42 -11.67 0.80
N ALA A 129 6.11 -11.78 1.03
CA ALA A 129 5.11 -11.02 0.29
C ALA A 129 5.24 -9.50 0.52
N ALA A 130 5.54 -9.06 1.74
CA ALA A 130 5.84 -7.66 2.05
C ALA A 130 7.07 -7.16 1.27
N SER A 131 8.14 -7.97 1.23
CA SER A 131 9.36 -7.63 0.48
C SER A 131 9.08 -7.45 -1.01
N LYS A 132 8.25 -8.31 -1.61
CA LYS A 132 7.86 -8.20 -3.03
C LYS A 132 7.14 -6.88 -3.31
N HIS A 133 6.25 -6.45 -2.42
CA HIS A 133 5.57 -5.15 -2.58
C HIS A 133 6.54 -3.97 -2.45
N PHE A 134 7.45 -3.98 -1.47
CA PHE A 134 8.46 -2.91 -1.37
C PHE A 134 9.41 -2.89 -2.58
N GLN A 135 9.76 -4.06 -3.12
CA GLN A 135 10.54 -4.17 -4.35
C GLN A 135 9.77 -3.61 -5.56
N GLN A 136 8.48 -3.93 -5.69
CA GLN A 136 7.65 -3.40 -6.76
C GLN A 136 7.52 -1.87 -6.67
N ALA A 137 7.26 -1.33 -5.48
CA ALA A 137 7.26 0.12 -5.25
C ALA A 137 8.61 0.76 -5.65
N LYS A 138 9.73 0.17 -5.22
CA LYS A 138 11.08 0.61 -5.61
C LYS A 138 11.25 0.64 -7.13
N MET A 139 10.93 -0.46 -7.84
CA MET A 139 11.08 -0.56 -9.29
C MET A 139 10.22 0.47 -10.03
N ILE A 140 8.98 0.67 -9.60
CA ILE A 140 8.07 1.67 -10.18
C ILE A 140 8.66 3.07 -10.04
N LEU A 141 9.13 3.42 -8.84
CA LEU A 141 9.62 4.75 -8.51
C LEU A 141 10.99 5.05 -9.16
N GLU A 142 11.89 4.07 -9.26
CA GLU A 142 13.19 4.22 -9.93
C GLU A 142 13.05 4.47 -11.43
N ASN A 143 11.95 4.04 -12.04
CA ASN A 143 11.66 4.28 -13.45
C ASN A 143 11.01 5.65 -13.73
N ILE A 144 10.73 6.47 -12.71
CA ILE A 144 10.17 7.81 -12.90
C ILE A 144 11.28 8.77 -13.34
N PRO A 145 11.21 9.36 -14.55
CA PRO A 145 12.19 10.34 -14.98
C PRO A 145 12.04 11.64 -14.16
N ASN A 146 13.17 12.24 -13.76
CA ASN A 146 13.23 13.44 -12.93
C ASN A 146 12.42 13.31 -11.62
N PRO A 147 12.81 12.41 -10.71
CA PRO A 147 12.08 12.14 -9.49
C PRO A 147 12.05 13.37 -8.58
N ASP A 148 10.85 13.74 -8.13
CA ASP A 148 10.68 14.84 -7.18
C ASP A 148 11.02 14.41 -5.74
N HIS A 149 10.90 15.35 -4.80
CA HIS A 149 11.18 15.08 -3.40
C HIS A 149 10.33 13.95 -2.80
N GLU A 150 9.09 13.78 -3.25
CA GLU A 150 8.21 12.76 -2.71
C GLU A 150 8.65 11.37 -3.17
N VAL A 151 8.95 11.21 -4.47
CA VAL A 151 9.53 9.96 -5.01
C VAL A 151 10.78 9.57 -4.24
N ASN A 152 11.69 10.52 -4.02
CA ASN A 152 12.93 10.28 -3.29
C ASN A 152 12.69 9.89 -1.82
N ARG A 153 11.72 10.51 -1.13
CA ARG A 153 11.36 10.14 0.24
C ARG A 153 10.81 8.72 0.33
N ILE A 154 9.92 8.34 -0.58
CA ILE A 154 9.37 6.98 -0.58
C ILE A 154 10.46 5.95 -0.91
N LEU A 155 11.37 6.26 -1.84
CA LEU A 155 12.53 5.39 -2.13
C LEU A 155 13.44 5.18 -0.92
N LYS A 156 13.65 6.22 -0.10
CA LYS A 156 14.40 6.11 1.18
C LYS A 156 13.74 5.16 2.18
N VAL A 157 12.44 4.88 2.04
CA VAL A 157 11.71 3.94 2.89
C VAL A 157 11.61 2.55 2.25
N ALA A 158 11.25 2.48 0.96
CA ALA A 158 11.03 1.22 0.25
C ALA A 158 12.29 0.36 0.19
N LYS A 159 13.47 0.97 -0.07
CA LYS A 159 14.75 0.26 -0.17
C LYS A 159 15.15 -0.48 1.12
N PRO A 160 15.25 0.20 2.28
CA PRO A 160 15.58 -0.51 3.52
C PRO A 160 14.50 -1.50 3.92
N ASN A 161 13.21 -1.16 3.80
CA ASN A 161 12.13 -2.07 4.19
C ASN A 161 12.11 -3.36 3.34
N PHE A 162 12.42 -3.28 2.05
CA PHE A 162 12.62 -4.46 1.20
C PHE A 162 13.70 -5.40 1.79
N VAL A 163 14.86 -4.85 2.16
CA VAL A 163 15.97 -5.63 2.72
C VAL A 163 15.60 -6.23 4.07
N VAL A 164 15.02 -5.42 4.97
CA VAL A 164 14.62 -5.86 6.32
C VAL A 164 13.60 -6.99 6.25
N MET A 165 12.59 -6.89 5.38
CA MET A 165 11.60 -7.96 5.21
C MET A 165 12.24 -9.25 4.69
N LYS A 166 13.22 -9.17 3.77
CA LYS A 166 13.97 -10.35 3.34
C LYS A 166 14.78 -10.99 4.47
N LEU A 167 15.40 -10.19 5.33
CA LEU A 167 16.15 -10.69 6.50
C LEU A 167 15.23 -11.44 7.47
N LEU A 168 14.07 -10.85 7.79
CA LEU A 168 13.07 -11.47 8.67
C LEU A 168 12.51 -12.76 8.08
N ALA A 169 12.21 -12.77 6.78
CA ALA A 169 11.80 -13.98 6.06
C ALA A 169 12.87 -15.10 6.15
N GLY A 170 14.15 -14.73 6.14
CA GLY A 170 15.27 -15.66 6.34
C GLY A 170 15.51 -16.08 7.80
N GLY A 171 14.65 -15.67 8.74
CA GLY A 171 14.77 -16.03 10.15
C GLY A 171 15.67 -15.12 10.99
N HIS A 172 16.17 -14.02 10.44
CA HIS A 172 16.95 -13.06 11.22
C HIS A 172 16.10 -12.51 12.38
N LYS A 173 16.62 -12.60 13.62
CA LYS A 173 15.90 -12.19 14.84
C LYS A 173 14.53 -12.86 15.00
N LYS A 174 14.39 -14.12 14.55
CA LYS A 174 13.16 -14.92 14.74
C LYS A 174 12.80 -15.07 16.22
N GLU A 175 13.79 -15.39 17.05
CA GLU A 175 13.60 -15.61 18.49
C GLU A 175 13.53 -14.30 19.30
N SER A 176 13.88 -13.16 18.70
CA SER A 176 13.79 -11.86 19.39
C SER A 176 12.32 -11.48 19.60
N LYS A 177 11.99 -11.11 20.84
CA LYS A 177 10.70 -10.51 21.20
C LYS A 177 10.75 -8.99 21.27
N VAL A 178 11.91 -8.39 20.98
CA VAL A 178 12.04 -6.93 20.93
C VAL A 178 11.25 -6.40 19.73
N PRO A 179 10.28 -5.50 19.94
CA PRO A 179 9.54 -4.88 18.85
C PRO A 179 10.46 -4.08 17.92
N PRO A 180 10.17 -4.02 16.61
CA PRO A 180 10.90 -3.15 15.70
C PRO A 180 10.61 -1.67 16.00
N GLU A 181 11.58 -0.82 15.67
CA GLU A 181 11.39 0.62 15.68
C GLU A 181 10.86 1.10 14.32
N PHE A 182 9.95 2.06 14.35
CA PHE A 182 9.37 2.68 13.16
C PHE A 182 9.84 4.14 13.05
N ASP A 183 10.80 4.39 12.16
CA ASP A 183 11.40 5.71 11.95
C ASP A 183 10.69 6.48 10.83
N PHE A 184 9.96 7.52 11.20
CA PHE A 184 9.21 8.39 10.28
C PHE A 184 10.01 9.62 9.80
N SER A 185 11.29 9.74 10.14
CA SER A 185 12.14 10.89 9.76
C SER A 185 12.25 11.07 8.24
N ALA A 186 12.22 9.97 7.48
CA ALA A 186 12.29 10.00 6.02
C ALA A 186 10.95 10.36 5.36
N HIS A 187 9.81 9.96 5.96
CA HIS A 187 8.48 10.15 5.37
C HIS A 187 7.38 10.13 6.44
N LYS A 188 6.48 11.11 6.38
CA LYS A 188 5.41 11.34 7.38
C LYS A 188 4.40 10.19 7.56
N TYR A 189 4.22 9.35 6.54
CA TYR A 189 3.23 8.26 6.57
C TYR A 189 3.82 6.85 6.52
N PHE A 190 5.08 6.71 6.11
CA PHE A 190 5.71 5.41 5.89
C PHE A 190 7.02 5.38 6.68
N PRO A 191 7.13 4.51 7.68
CA PRO A 191 8.34 4.42 8.46
C PRO A 191 9.38 3.53 7.78
N VAL A 192 10.65 3.85 8.01
CA VAL A 192 11.74 2.88 7.88
C VAL A 192 11.65 1.93 9.07
N VAL A 193 11.55 0.63 8.81
CA VAL A 193 11.51 -0.40 9.85
C VAL A 193 12.93 -0.72 10.26
N LYS A 194 13.25 -0.56 11.56
CA LYS A 194 14.55 -0.89 12.13
C LYS A 194 14.42 -2.05 13.09
N LEU A 195 15.33 -3.02 12.97
CA LEU A 195 15.37 -4.17 13.87
C LEU A 195 16.35 -3.89 15.02
N VAL A 196 15.83 -3.77 16.24
CA VAL A 196 16.60 -3.59 17.48
C VAL A 196 17.14 -4.91 18.00
#